data_AF-A0A838V8X1-F1
#
_entry.id   AF-A0A838V8X1-F1
#
_cell.length_a   1.000
_cell.length_b   1.000
_cell.length_c   1.000
_cell.angle_alpha   90.00
_cell.angle_beta   90.00
_cell.angle_gamma   90.00
#
_symmetry.space_group_name_H-M   'P 1'
#
loop_
_entity.id
_entity.type
_entity.pdbx_description
1 polymer ?
#
loop_
_entity_poly.entity_id
_entity_poly.type
_entity_poly.pdbx_seq_one_letter_code
_entity_poly.pdbx_strand_id
1 'polypeptide(L)'
;MDLNEAARATLRANDRGGYTVPNGQVYPFQWNWDSAFVALGFDTFDRDRAWAEVETLFKAQWADGFVPHIIFWVDDAGYFPGPDVWAAGENGIRTSGITQPPVAATVVRMLWDTAVAAGQADTFGPRADKLFEQLLAWHRWFATHRDPEGRGVVVAVHPWETGRDNSPEWDAPGEPINVSGVGTYTRRDTGHLDAKMRPTKLEYDRYLALVQYGRAQGWDHHKIAVGSPFKVADVGMSMMMLRANRDLAALGRMLGKDVAPIDGLIERAEDGIDWLWDADRQSWCSRDLITGKSSGFVTSASFLSFYAGIRDAAKDAAVLAHFDRIGNVVKHMMPSLDPEDPGFQMVRYWRGPVWAVVNMMIGIGMAEAGHDGQAKRVKDDTRTMMNQTGFFEAYSPVDGAGSGGDDFSWTAAMWLAWAGHER
;
A
#
# COMPACT_ATOMS: atom_id res chain seq x y z
N MET A 1 -19.15 20.89 -10.78
CA MET A 1 -18.39 19.99 -11.66
C MET A 1 -18.79 18.58 -11.31
N ASP A 2 -19.09 17.72 -12.28
CA ASP A 2 -19.36 16.31 -11.98
C ASP A 2 -18.04 15.63 -11.60
N LEU A 3 -17.90 15.23 -10.34
CA LEU A 3 -16.68 14.58 -9.84
C LEU A 3 -16.45 13.21 -10.48
N ASN A 4 -17.48 12.53 -10.97
CA ASN A 4 -17.28 11.29 -11.72
C ASN A 4 -16.58 11.55 -13.05
N GLU A 5 -16.98 12.61 -13.76
CA GLU A 5 -16.31 13.02 -14.99
C GLU A 5 -14.89 13.51 -14.72
N ALA A 6 -14.69 14.30 -13.67
CA ALA A 6 -13.36 14.74 -13.25
C ALA A 6 -12.44 13.56 -12.91
N ALA A 7 -12.92 12.57 -12.15
CA ALA A 7 -12.13 11.39 -11.80
C ALA A 7 -11.74 10.57 -13.04
N ARG A 8 -12.67 10.38 -13.98
CA ARG A 8 -12.38 9.71 -15.27
C ARG A 8 -11.37 10.51 -16.09
N ALA A 9 -11.46 11.84 -16.09
CA ALA A 9 -10.52 12.70 -16.78
C ALA A 9 -9.11 12.59 -16.17
N THR A 10 -8.98 12.59 -14.84
CA THR A 10 -7.72 12.36 -14.13
C THR A 10 -7.09 11.02 -14.53
N LEU A 11 -7.85 9.92 -14.47
CA LEU A 11 -7.32 8.60 -14.83
C LEU A 11 -6.87 8.51 -16.30
N ARG A 12 -7.64 9.11 -17.23
CA ARG A 12 -7.27 9.15 -18.65
C ARG A 12 -6.05 10.03 -18.90
N ALA A 13 -5.92 11.16 -18.21
CA ALA A 13 -4.78 12.05 -18.34
C ALA A 13 -3.49 11.41 -17.82
N ASN A 14 -3.58 10.54 -16.82
CA ASN A 14 -2.46 9.83 -16.23
C ASN A 14 -2.17 8.46 -16.89
N ASP A 15 -3.02 7.99 -17.82
CA ASP A 15 -2.75 6.78 -18.60
C ASP A 15 -1.57 6.99 -19.57
N ARG A 16 -0.72 5.98 -19.72
CA ARG A 16 0.43 5.94 -20.63
C ARG A 16 0.34 4.81 -21.65
N GLY A 17 -0.86 4.30 -21.90
CA GLY A 17 -1.13 3.30 -22.94
C GLY A 17 -0.89 1.88 -22.47
N GLY A 18 -1.25 1.58 -21.22
CA GLY A 18 -1.16 0.23 -20.63
C GLY A 18 -0.80 0.21 -19.14
N TYR A 19 -0.28 1.32 -18.64
CA TYR A 19 -0.11 1.60 -17.21
C TYR A 19 -0.48 3.05 -16.92
N THR A 20 -0.79 3.36 -15.66
CA THR A 20 -1.15 4.70 -15.23
C THR A 20 -0.16 5.21 -14.20
N VAL A 21 0.24 6.47 -14.33
CA VAL A 21 1.13 7.13 -13.37
C VAL A 21 0.35 7.63 -12.15
N PRO A 22 0.88 7.60 -10.91
CA PRO A 22 0.15 8.14 -9.76
C PRO A 22 -0.18 9.63 -9.89
N ASN A 23 0.76 10.40 -10.45
CA ASN A 23 0.59 11.82 -10.77
C ASN A 23 1.51 12.18 -11.95
N GLY A 24 1.01 12.96 -12.91
CA GLY A 24 1.72 13.31 -14.14
C GLY A 24 3.01 14.13 -13.99
N GLN A 25 3.29 14.67 -12.81
CA GLN A 25 4.48 15.49 -12.54
C GLN A 25 5.41 14.86 -11.50
N VAL A 26 4.85 14.44 -10.36
CA VAL A 26 5.61 13.98 -9.18
C VAL A 26 6.06 12.52 -9.33
N TYR A 27 5.22 11.68 -9.94
CA TYR A 27 5.41 10.23 -9.99
C TYR A 27 5.20 9.73 -11.42
N PRO A 28 6.17 9.86 -12.34
CA PRO A 28 5.96 9.68 -13.78
C PRO A 28 6.07 8.22 -14.31
N PHE A 29 6.11 7.24 -13.42
CA PHE A 29 6.23 5.80 -13.70
C PHE A 29 5.03 4.98 -13.20
N GLN A 30 5.08 3.65 -13.42
CA GLN A 30 4.11 2.73 -12.85
C GLN A 30 4.53 2.35 -11.42
N TRP A 31 3.65 2.53 -10.44
CA TRP A 31 3.82 2.03 -9.07
C TRP A 31 2.91 0.83 -8.81
N ASN A 32 3.42 -0.13 -8.04
CA ASN A 32 2.78 -1.41 -7.81
C ASN A 32 1.38 -1.29 -7.20
N TRP A 33 1.28 -0.83 -5.95
CA TRP A 33 -0.02 -0.79 -5.28
C TRP A 33 -0.95 0.28 -5.89
N ASP A 34 -0.40 1.38 -6.42
CA ASP A 34 -1.13 2.42 -7.14
C ASP A 34 -1.84 1.84 -8.35
N SER A 35 -1.14 1.06 -9.18
CA SER A 35 -1.72 0.35 -10.33
C SER A 35 -2.86 -0.59 -9.92
N ALA A 36 -2.74 -1.27 -8.77
CA ALA A 36 -3.81 -2.12 -8.27
C ALA A 36 -5.07 -1.29 -7.96
N PHE A 37 -4.94 -0.20 -7.20
CA PHE A 37 -6.08 0.65 -6.87
C PHE A 37 -6.64 1.40 -8.09
N VAL A 38 -5.80 1.82 -9.02
CA VAL A 38 -6.20 2.46 -10.28
C VAL A 38 -7.03 1.52 -11.15
N ALA A 39 -6.70 0.22 -11.17
CA ALA A 39 -7.49 -0.78 -11.88
C ALA A 39 -8.96 -0.79 -11.42
N LEU A 40 -9.22 -0.66 -10.12
CA LEU A 40 -10.60 -0.56 -9.60
C LEU A 40 -11.35 0.65 -10.16
N GLY A 41 -10.65 1.79 -10.33
CA GLY A 41 -11.22 2.99 -10.93
C GLY A 41 -11.60 2.79 -12.39
N PHE A 42 -10.71 2.19 -13.19
CA PHE A 42 -10.98 1.86 -14.58
C PHE A 42 -12.12 0.85 -14.72
N ASP A 43 -12.27 -0.12 -13.83
CA ASP A 43 -13.31 -1.15 -13.93
C ASP A 43 -14.73 -0.56 -13.97
N THR A 44 -14.91 0.64 -13.44
CA THR A 44 -16.19 1.36 -13.44
C THR A 44 -16.60 1.93 -14.80
N PHE A 45 -15.70 2.00 -15.79
CA PHE A 45 -16.01 2.55 -17.12
C PHE A 45 -15.24 1.90 -18.30
N ASP A 46 -14.17 1.16 -18.04
CA ASP A 46 -13.34 0.44 -19.02
C ASP A 46 -12.65 -0.76 -18.34
N ARG A 47 -13.37 -1.88 -18.28
CA ARG A 47 -12.90 -3.12 -17.64
C ARG A 47 -11.67 -3.70 -18.33
N ASP A 48 -11.60 -3.68 -19.65
CA ASP A 48 -10.43 -4.23 -20.35
C ASP A 48 -9.15 -3.49 -19.97
N ARG A 49 -9.24 -2.15 -19.84
CA ARG A 49 -8.14 -1.31 -19.37
C ARG A 49 -7.80 -1.55 -17.89
N ALA A 50 -8.78 -1.81 -17.04
CA ALA A 50 -8.57 -2.17 -15.63
C ALA A 50 -7.68 -3.41 -15.49
N TRP A 51 -8.02 -4.48 -16.19
CA TRP A 51 -7.22 -5.70 -16.19
C TRP A 51 -5.84 -5.49 -16.83
N ALA A 52 -5.74 -4.66 -17.87
CA ALA A 52 -4.47 -4.37 -18.55
C ALA A 52 -3.47 -3.63 -17.65
N GLU A 53 -3.94 -2.84 -16.68
CA GLU A 53 -3.12 -2.16 -15.67
C GLU A 53 -2.33 -3.19 -14.84
N VAL A 54 -3.04 -4.18 -14.28
CA VAL A 54 -2.46 -5.22 -13.45
C VAL A 54 -1.59 -6.16 -14.28
N GLU A 55 -2.05 -6.57 -15.46
CA GLU A 55 -1.23 -7.40 -16.35
C GLU A 55 0.08 -6.72 -16.75
N THR A 56 0.08 -5.40 -16.96
CA THR A 56 1.29 -4.64 -17.27
C THR A 56 2.22 -4.56 -16.07
N LEU A 57 1.71 -4.36 -14.84
CA LEU A 57 2.51 -4.47 -13.61
C LEU A 57 3.23 -5.82 -13.53
N PHE A 58 2.51 -6.91 -13.77
CA PHE A 58 3.05 -8.27 -13.69
C PHE A 58 3.94 -8.68 -14.89
N LYS A 59 4.07 -7.87 -15.94
CA LYS A 59 5.13 -8.07 -16.95
C LYS A 59 6.53 -7.85 -16.38
N ALA A 60 6.65 -7.06 -15.31
CA ALA A 60 7.92 -6.76 -14.64
C ALA A 60 8.22 -7.68 -13.44
N GLN A 61 7.42 -8.73 -13.23
CA GLN A 61 7.70 -9.75 -12.22
C GLN A 61 9.01 -10.47 -12.55
N TRP A 62 9.89 -10.61 -11.56
CA TRP A 62 11.16 -11.33 -11.69
C TRP A 62 10.94 -12.85 -11.65
N ALA A 63 11.96 -13.60 -12.07
CA ALA A 63 11.88 -15.06 -12.18
C ALA A 63 11.59 -15.77 -10.84
N ASP A 64 11.94 -15.17 -9.71
CA ASP A 64 11.70 -15.70 -8.36
C ASP A 64 10.31 -15.35 -7.79
N GLY A 65 9.49 -14.61 -8.54
CA GLY A 65 8.17 -14.16 -8.14
C GLY A 65 8.12 -12.73 -7.58
N PHE A 66 9.26 -12.07 -7.36
CA PHE A 66 9.30 -10.68 -6.89
C PHE A 66 8.57 -9.73 -7.85
N VAL A 67 7.72 -8.87 -7.30
CA VAL A 67 7.12 -7.74 -8.02
C VAL A 67 7.68 -6.44 -7.42
N PRO A 68 8.37 -5.61 -8.23
CA PRO A 68 8.98 -4.36 -7.79
C PRO A 68 7.92 -3.31 -7.46
N HIS A 69 8.25 -2.31 -6.64
CA HIS A 69 7.36 -1.18 -6.39
C HIS A 69 7.30 -0.17 -7.53
N ILE A 70 8.36 -0.03 -8.34
CA ILE A 70 8.40 0.87 -9.50
C ILE A 70 8.86 0.11 -10.74
N ILE A 71 8.21 0.39 -11.87
CA ILE A 71 8.62 -0.06 -13.20
C ILE A 71 8.95 1.14 -14.08
N PHE A 72 10.19 1.18 -14.59
CA PHE A 72 10.70 2.28 -15.42
C PHE A 72 10.51 1.97 -16.91
N TRP A 73 9.26 2.07 -17.39
CA TRP A 73 8.91 1.83 -18.80
C TRP A 73 9.55 2.82 -19.78
N VAL A 74 9.79 4.04 -19.30
CA VAL A 74 10.42 5.14 -20.03
C VAL A 74 11.53 5.74 -19.18
N ASP A 75 12.43 6.51 -19.79
CA ASP A 75 13.36 7.34 -19.06
C ASP A 75 12.72 8.68 -18.68
N ASP A 76 12.88 9.09 -17.42
CA ASP A 76 12.48 10.42 -16.95
C ASP A 76 13.53 10.98 -15.98
N ALA A 77 14.19 12.08 -16.38
CA ALA A 77 15.21 12.76 -15.57
C ALA A 77 14.62 13.57 -14.40
N GLY A 78 13.30 13.76 -14.39
CA GLY A 78 12.52 14.46 -13.38
C GLY A 78 12.24 13.61 -12.13
N TYR A 79 12.54 12.31 -12.13
CA TYR A 79 12.33 11.44 -10.98
C TYR A 79 13.65 10.97 -10.35
N PHE A 80 13.68 10.89 -9.02
CA PHE A 80 14.82 10.37 -8.27
C PHE A 80 14.35 9.63 -7.00
N PRO A 81 14.88 8.42 -6.69
CA PRO A 81 15.93 7.69 -7.40
C PRO A 81 15.46 6.98 -8.67
N GLY A 82 16.09 7.28 -9.81
CA GLY A 82 15.78 6.67 -11.11
C GLY A 82 16.45 5.31 -11.34
N PRO A 83 16.23 4.68 -12.52
CA PRO A 83 16.67 3.30 -12.79
C PRO A 83 18.17 3.05 -12.60
N ASP A 84 19.03 4.03 -12.91
CA ASP A 84 20.48 3.88 -12.77
C ASP A 84 20.97 3.85 -11.31
N VAL A 85 20.19 4.47 -10.41
CA VAL A 85 20.47 4.43 -8.97
C VAL A 85 20.12 3.06 -8.42
N TRP A 86 18.94 2.54 -8.80
CA TRP A 86 18.49 1.20 -8.43
C TRP A 86 19.39 0.12 -9.03
N ALA A 87 19.76 0.26 -10.32
CA ALA A 87 20.49 -0.75 -11.08
C ALA A 87 19.86 -2.15 -10.92
N ALA A 88 18.54 -2.21 -11.00
CA ALA A 88 17.73 -3.41 -10.79
C ALA A 88 16.84 -3.66 -12.03
N GLY A 89 16.41 -4.90 -12.18
CA GLY A 89 15.55 -5.34 -13.27
C GLY A 89 16.00 -6.65 -13.89
N GLU A 90 15.07 -7.33 -14.55
CA GLU A 90 15.29 -8.58 -15.25
C GLU A 90 14.68 -8.51 -16.65
N ASN A 91 15.12 -9.39 -17.56
CA ASN A 91 14.55 -9.53 -18.91
C ASN A 91 14.47 -8.22 -19.71
N GLY A 92 15.41 -7.30 -19.47
CA GLY A 92 15.47 -5.99 -20.14
C GLY A 92 14.48 -4.95 -19.60
N ILE A 93 13.70 -5.26 -18.57
CA ILE A 93 12.81 -4.31 -17.90
C ILE A 93 13.54 -3.73 -16.68
N ARG A 94 13.74 -2.41 -16.68
CA ARG A 94 14.36 -1.70 -15.55
C ARG A 94 13.31 -1.47 -14.48
N THR A 95 13.63 -1.82 -13.24
CA THR A 95 12.72 -1.73 -12.11
C THR A 95 13.43 -1.16 -10.89
N SER A 96 12.69 -0.84 -9.85
CA SER A 96 13.27 -0.76 -8.50
C SER A 96 13.67 -2.15 -7.98
N GLY A 97 14.44 -2.20 -6.89
CA GLY A 97 14.87 -3.45 -6.24
C GLY A 97 14.11 -3.84 -4.95
N ILE A 98 13.09 -3.05 -4.58
CA ILE A 98 12.24 -3.28 -3.40
C ILE A 98 10.77 -3.46 -3.82
N THR A 99 9.95 -4.08 -2.96
CA THR A 99 8.53 -4.39 -3.24
C THR A 99 7.59 -3.32 -2.67
N GLN A 100 6.28 -3.53 -2.74
CA GLN A 100 5.24 -2.68 -2.14
C GLN A 100 4.10 -3.55 -1.55
N PRO A 101 3.09 -2.98 -0.86
CA PRO A 101 2.06 -3.78 -0.20
C PRO A 101 1.30 -4.73 -1.15
N PRO A 102 1.03 -5.98 -0.73
CA PRO A 102 0.51 -7.05 -1.59
C PRO A 102 -0.99 -6.97 -1.88
N VAL A 103 -1.50 -5.82 -2.31
CA VAL A 103 -2.94 -5.60 -2.52
C VAL A 103 -3.48 -6.15 -3.84
N ALA A 104 -2.60 -6.55 -4.77
CA ALA A 104 -3.00 -6.93 -6.12
C ALA A 104 -3.93 -8.17 -6.18
N ALA A 105 -3.76 -9.15 -5.28
CA ALA A 105 -4.64 -10.33 -5.28
C ALA A 105 -6.09 -9.96 -4.92
N THR A 106 -6.27 -9.10 -3.92
CA THR A 106 -7.58 -8.55 -3.56
C THR A 106 -8.19 -7.76 -4.71
N VAL A 107 -7.40 -6.90 -5.36
CA VAL A 107 -7.88 -6.13 -6.51
C VAL A 107 -8.31 -7.05 -7.66
N VAL A 108 -7.49 -8.04 -8.04
CA VAL A 108 -7.84 -8.99 -9.10
C VAL A 108 -9.08 -9.79 -8.73
N ARG A 109 -9.25 -10.15 -7.46
CA ARG A 109 -10.46 -10.78 -6.95
C ARG A 109 -11.69 -9.87 -7.14
N MET A 110 -11.59 -8.60 -6.81
CA MET A 110 -12.68 -7.63 -7.02
C MET A 110 -13.03 -7.46 -8.50
N LEU A 111 -12.02 -7.33 -9.38
CA LEU A 111 -12.23 -7.26 -10.84
C LEU A 111 -12.88 -8.53 -11.40
N TRP A 112 -12.53 -9.69 -10.85
CA TRP A 112 -13.15 -10.96 -11.20
C TRP A 112 -14.62 -11.00 -10.79
N ASP A 113 -14.93 -10.60 -9.56
CA ASP A 113 -16.30 -10.59 -9.04
C ASP A 113 -17.21 -9.65 -9.85
N THR A 114 -16.71 -8.47 -10.26
CA THR A 114 -17.48 -7.55 -11.12
C THR A 114 -17.66 -8.08 -12.54
N ALA A 115 -16.65 -8.75 -13.11
CA ALA A 115 -16.74 -9.40 -14.41
C ALA A 115 -17.76 -10.55 -14.40
N VAL A 116 -17.75 -11.39 -13.35
CA VAL A 116 -18.72 -12.48 -13.16
C VAL A 116 -20.12 -11.92 -13.00
N ALA A 117 -20.31 -10.90 -12.17
CA ALA A 117 -21.61 -10.24 -11.99
C ALA A 117 -22.18 -9.64 -13.29
N ALA A 118 -21.30 -9.23 -14.21
CA ALA A 118 -21.67 -8.75 -15.54
C ALA A 118 -21.86 -9.87 -16.59
N GLY A 119 -21.73 -11.14 -16.21
CA GLY A 119 -21.83 -12.28 -17.14
C GLY A 119 -20.63 -12.42 -18.08
N GLN A 120 -19.47 -11.87 -17.72
CA GLN A 120 -18.25 -11.83 -18.54
C GLN A 120 -17.15 -12.78 -18.03
N ALA A 121 -17.51 -13.80 -17.24
CA ALA A 121 -16.57 -14.76 -16.68
C ALA A 121 -15.71 -15.44 -17.78
N ASP A 122 -16.31 -15.84 -18.90
CA ASP A 122 -15.57 -16.49 -20.00
C ASP A 122 -14.59 -15.53 -20.70
N THR A 123 -14.88 -14.23 -20.72
CA THR A 123 -14.02 -13.21 -21.33
C THR A 123 -12.78 -12.94 -20.48
N PHE A 124 -12.94 -12.83 -19.16
CA PHE A 124 -11.86 -12.46 -18.25
C PHE A 124 -11.20 -13.67 -17.56
N GLY A 125 -11.80 -14.86 -17.65
CA GLY A 125 -11.31 -16.09 -17.03
C GLY A 125 -9.86 -16.43 -17.39
N PRO A 126 -9.48 -16.39 -18.69
CA PRO A 126 -8.08 -16.62 -19.08
C PRO A 126 -7.09 -15.61 -18.48
N ARG A 127 -7.52 -14.35 -18.29
CA ARG A 127 -6.70 -13.29 -17.68
C ARG A 127 -6.55 -13.53 -16.18
N ALA A 128 -7.63 -13.92 -15.51
CA ALA A 128 -7.65 -14.30 -14.09
C ALA A 128 -6.75 -15.52 -13.83
N ASP A 129 -6.83 -16.55 -14.69
CA ASP A 129 -6.02 -17.76 -14.60
C ASP A 129 -4.52 -17.45 -14.68
N LYS A 130 -4.13 -16.64 -15.65
CA LYS A 130 -2.74 -16.20 -15.81
C LYS A 130 -2.25 -15.38 -14.61
N LEU A 131 -3.03 -14.40 -14.17
CA LEU A 131 -2.67 -13.56 -13.03
C LEU A 131 -2.62 -14.36 -11.73
N PHE A 132 -3.47 -15.38 -11.56
CA PHE A 132 -3.43 -16.24 -10.37
C PHE A 132 -2.06 -16.90 -10.18
N GLU A 133 -1.46 -17.44 -11.23
CA GLU A 133 -0.13 -18.08 -11.13
C GLU A 133 0.96 -17.05 -10.75
N GLN A 134 0.88 -15.85 -11.33
CA GLN A 134 1.83 -14.77 -11.04
C GLN A 134 1.67 -14.25 -9.61
N LEU A 135 0.43 -14.07 -9.14
CA LEU A 135 0.12 -13.69 -7.76
C LEU A 135 0.60 -14.75 -6.77
N LEU A 136 0.36 -16.04 -7.05
CA LEU A 136 0.83 -17.13 -6.22
C LEU A 136 2.36 -17.14 -6.09
N ALA A 137 3.09 -16.91 -7.19
CA ALA A 137 4.54 -16.76 -7.16
C ALA A 137 4.99 -15.58 -6.28
N TRP A 138 4.32 -14.44 -6.37
CA TRP A 138 4.64 -13.27 -5.54
C TRP A 138 4.34 -13.50 -4.06
N HIS A 139 3.24 -14.18 -3.73
CA HIS A 139 2.90 -14.53 -2.36
C HIS A 139 3.90 -15.52 -1.74
N ARG A 140 4.38 -16.49 -2.54
CA ARG A 140 5.49 -17.38 -2.13
C ARG A 140 6.79 -16.62 -1.93
N TRP A 141 7.08 -15.64 -2.78
CA TRP A 141 8.24 -14.77 -2.60
C TRP A 141 8.16 -13.99 -1.28
N PHE A 142 7.00 -13.44 -0.92
CA PHE A 142 6.80 -12.81 0.39
C PHE A 142 7.06 -13.79 1.54
N ALA A 143 6.49 -14.99 1.48
CA ALA A 143 6.70 -16.01 2.51
C ALA A 143 8.16 -16.48 2.63
N THR A 144 8.93 -16.42 1.54
CA THR A 144 10.33 -16.85 1.50
C THR A 144 11.28 -15.75 1.97
N HIS A 145 11.08 -14.52 1.48
CA HIS A 145 12.05 -13.44 1.66
C HIS A 145 11.62 -12.41 2.71
N ARG A 146 10.30 -12.27 2.95
CA ARG A 146 9.74 -11.27 3.87
C ARG A 146 9.07 -11.89 5.09
N ASP A 147 9.24 -13.19 5.28
CA ASP A 147 8.96 -13.90 6.52
C ASP A 147 10.12 -14.88 6.81
N PRO A 148 11.38 -14.40 6.91
CA PRO A 148 12.55 -15.28 7.01
C PRO A 148 12.56 -16.14 8.29
N GLU A 149 11.80 -15.75 9.31
CA GLU A 149 11.67 -16.46 10.59
C GLU A 149 10.43 -17.36 10.64
N GLY A 150 9.64 -17.43 9.56
CA GLY A 150 8.43 -18.26 9.49
C GLY A 150 7.35 -17.86 10.49
N ARG A 151 7.31 -16.58 10.88
CA ARG A 151 6.47 -16.04 11.93
C ARG A 151 5.06 -15.70 11.44
N GLY A 152 4.80 -15.66 10.13
CA GLY A 152 3.49 -15.31 9.59
C GLY A 152 3.21 -13.81 9.53
N VAL A 153 4.24 -12.97 9.66
CA VAL A 153 4.14 -11.51 9.52
C VAL A 153 5.09 -11.02 8.44
N VAL A 154 4.72 -9.93 7.76
CA VAL A 154 5.51 -9.37 6.65
C VAL A 154 6.56 -8.41 7.17
N VAL A 155 7.81 -8.66 6.80
CA VAL A 155 8.98 -7.87 7.14
C VAL A 155 9.32 -6.92 5.99
N ALA A 156 9.26 -5.63 6.27
CA ALA A 156 9.81 -4.58 5.42
C ALA A 156 11.31 -4.41 5.72
N VAL A 157 12.10 -4.36 4.65
CA VAL A 157 13.55 -4.09 4.69
C VAL A 157 13.88 -2.68 4.22
N HIS A 158 12.88 -1.94 3.75
CA HIS A 158 12.97 -0.53 3.41
C HIS A 158 11.62 0.17 3.71
N PRO A 159 11.59 1.39 4.31
CA PRO A 159 10.35 2.09 4.62
C PRO A 159 9.37 2.24 3.44
N TRP A 160 9.87 2.57 2.25
CA TRP A 160 9.10 2.62 0.99
C TRP A 160 8.32 1.35 0.64
N GLU A 161 8.71 0.18 1.15
CA GLU A 161 7.97 -1.07 0.87
C GLU A 161 6.61 -1.12 1.54
N THR A 162 6.46 -0.37 2.61
CA THR A 162 5.21 -0.30 3.39
C THR A 162 4.18 0.59 2.70
N GLY A 163 4.60 1.37 1.70
CA GLY A 163 3.81 2.47 1.13
C GLY A 163 3.65 3.66 2.07
N ARG A 164 4.29 3.64 3.26
CA ARG A 164 4.11 4.61 4.35
C ARG A 164 5.42 5.32 4.72
N ASP A 165 6.10 5.89 3.73
CA ASP A 165 7.54 6.19 3.73
C ASP A 165 8.10 6.80 5.02
N ASN A 166 7.44 7.84 5.56
CA ASN A 166 7.91 8.58 6.74
C ASN A 166 7.01 8.40 7.97
N SER A 167 6.29 7.27 8.04
CA SER A 167 5.57 6.91 9.26
C SER A 167 6.53 6.94 10.46
N PRO A 168 6.08 7.42 11.63
CA PRO A 168 6.93 7.44 12.82
C PRO A 168 7.37 6.04 13.28
N GLU A 169 6.68 4.99 12.84
CA GLU A 169 7.04 3.59 13.12
C GLU A 169 8.45 3.22 12.63
N TRP A 170 8.99 3.97 11.67
CA TRP A 170 10.32 3.74 11.09
C TRP A 170 11.41 4.60 11.72
N ASP A 171 11.07 5.54 12.61
CA ASP A 171 12.04 6.50 13.15
C ASP A 171 13.14 5.79 13.94
N ALA A 172 12.76 5.05 14.99
CA ALA A 172 13.71 4.30 15.82
C ALA A 172 14.39 3.16 15.04
N PRO A 173 13.69 2.33 14.24
CA PRO A 173 14.35 1.33 13.40
C PRO A 173 15.30 1.92 12.35
N GLY A 174 15.09 3.18 11.94
CA GLY A 174 15.93 3.88 10.99
C GLY A 174 17.19 4.53 11.60
N GLU A 175 17.25 4.70 12.92
CA GLU A 175 18.40 5.32 13.61
C GLU A 175 19.73 4.62 13.36
N PRO A 176 19.83 3.27 13.38
CA PRO A 176 21.09 2.56 13.18
C PRO A 176 21.62 2.58 11.73
N ILE A 177 20.84 3.06 10.76
CA ILE A 177 21.23 3.07 9.34
C ILE A 177 22.42 4.01 9.15
N ASN A 178 23.55 3.47 8.69
CA ASN A 178 24.73 4.27 8.39
C ASN A 178 24.57 5.08 7.10
N VAL A 179 24.46 6.40 7.23
CA VAL A 179 24.30 7.34 6.11
C VAL A 179 25.61 7.98 5.63
N SER A 180 26.76 7.65 6.23
CA SER A 180 28.04 8.31 5.92
C SER A 180 28.51 8.10 4.48
N GLY A 181 28.05 7.03 3.82
CA GLY A 181 28.45 6.64 2.46
C GLY A 181 27.51 7.11 1.35
N VAL A 182 26.40 7.80 1.66
CA VAL A 182 25.34 8.10 0.68
C VAL A 182 25.82 9.02 -0.45
N GLY A 183 26.79 9.89 -0.16
CA GLY A 183 27.30 10.87 -1.11
C GLY A 183 26.31 12.01 -1.38
N THR A 184 26.55 12.77 -2.45
CA THR A 184 25.71 13.91 -2.85
C THR A 184 24.68 13.49 -3.89
N TYR A 185 23.45 13.96 -3.73
CA TYR A 185 22.36 13.75 -4.68
C TYR A 185 21.39 14.94 -4.64
N THR A 186 20.61 15.10 -5.70
CA THR A 186 19.58 16.14 -5.81
C THR A 186 18.21 15.49 -5.80
N ARG A 187 17.42 15.77 -4.76
CA ARG A 187 16.02 15.37 -4.70
C ARG A 187 15.20 16.09 -5.76
N ARG A 188 14.27 15.36 -6.37
CA ARG A 188 13.34 15.92 -7.36
C ARG A 188 11.96 16.19 -6.81
N ASP A 189 11.52 15.42 -5.81
CA ASP A 189 10.18 15.53 -5.22
C ASP A 189 9.93 16.91 -4.57
N THR A 190 10.93 17.51 -3.92
CA THR A 190 10.85 18.86 -3.35
C THR A 190 10.88 19.98 -4.40
N GLY A 191 11.15 19.66 -5.67
CA GLY A 191 11.02 20.59 -6.79
C GLY A 191 9.57 20.78 -7.24
N HIS A 192 8.71 19.81 -6.92
CA HIS A 192 7.30 19.79 -7.32
C HIS A 192 6.34 20.06 -6.15
N LEU A 193 6.75 19.75 -4.91
CA LEU A 193 5.92 19.86 -3.71
C LEU A 193 6.62 20.66 -2.59
N ASP A 194 5.83 21.32 -1.74
CA ASP A 194 6.35 22.02 -0.55
C ASP A 194 7.12 21.06 0.36
N ALA A 195 8.36 21.41 0.70
CA ALA A 195 9.23 20.62 1.56
C ALA A 195 8.61 20.28 2.94
N LYS A 196 7.67 21.10 3.45
CA LYS A 196 6.95 20.83 4.70
C LYS A 196 6.03 19.60 4.62
N MET A 197 5.61 19.24 3.40
CA MET A 197 4.75 18.08 3.14
C MET A 197 5.54 16.81 2.85
N ARG A 198 6.88 16.88 2.77
CA ARG A 198 7.74 15.77 2.33
C ARG A 198 8.66 15.27 3.44
N PRO A 199 9.24 14.06 3.28
CA PRO A 199 10.30 13.59 4.18
C PRO A 199 11.49 14.56 4.20
N THR A 200 12.20 14.61 5.31
CA THR A 200 13.41 15.39 5.57
C THR A 200 14.62 14.86 4.79
N LYS A 201 15.74 15.61 4.82
CA LYS A 201 17.00 15.15 4.22
C LYS A 201 17.53 13.89 4.91
N LEU A 202 17.51 13.83 6.24
CA LEU A 202 18.02 12.68 6.99
C LEU A 202 17.23 11.41 6.67
N GLU A 203 15.90 11.53 6.56
CA GLU A 203 15.05 10.42 6.10
C GLU A 203 15.46 9.95 4.69
N TYR A 204 15.68 10.87 3.73
CA TYR A 204 16.16 10.50 2.39
C TYR A 204 17.58 9.91 2.37
N ASP A 205 18.49 10.39 3.21
CA ASP A 205 19.83 9.81 3.33
C ASP A 205 19.74 8.33 3.78
N ARG A 206 18.84 8.02 4.72
CA ARG A 206 18.56 6.64 5.15
C ARG A 206 17.97 5.79 4.02
N TYR A 207 17.03 6.32 3.25
CA TYR A 207 16.44 5.61 2.12
C TYR A 207 17.51 5.24 1.07
N LEU A 208 18.36 6.20 0.68
CA LEU A 208 19.42 5.91 -0.28
C LEU A 208 20.49 4.96 0.26
N ALA A 209 20.82 5.03 1.56
CA ALA A 209 21.73 4.06 2.17
C ALA A 209 21.20 2.62 2.03
N LEU A 210 19.89 2.42 2.20
CA LEU A 210 19.25 1.12 2.00
C LEU A 210 19.21 0.70 0.53
N VAL A 211 18.99 1.63 -0.41
CA VAL A 211 19.11 1.35 -1.86
C VAL A 211 20.53 0.90 -2.22
N GLN A 212 21.55 1.61 -1.72
CA GLN A 212 22.96 1.26 -1.93
C GLN A 212 23.28 -0.10 -1.32
N TYR A 213 22.75 -0.40 -0.13
CA TYR A 213 22.89 -1.71 0.50
C TYR A 213 22.30 -2.82 -0.38
N GLY A 214 21.06 -2.67 -0.85
CA GLY A 214 20.40 -3.65 -1.72
C GLY A 214 21.17 -3.88 -3.02
N ARG A 215 21.64 -2.80 -3.66
CA ARG A 215 22.51 -2.87 -4.84
C ARG A 215 23.84 -3.58 -4.55
N ALA A 216 24.46 -3.34 -3.40
CA ALA A 216 25.70 -4.00 -3.01
C ALA A 216 25.52 -5.51 -2.76
N GLN A 217 24.31 -5.94 -2.40
CA GLN A 217 23.96 -7.37 -2.33
C GLN A 217 23.55 -7.97 -3.68
N GLY A 218 23.58 -7.18 -4.76
CA GLY A 218 23.14 -7.60 -6.10
C GLY A 218 21.65 -7.87 -6.19
N TRP A 219 20.84 -7.22 -5.33
CA TRP A 219 19.40 -7.47 -5.19
C TRP A 219 19.02 -8.91 -4.86
N ASP A 220 19.93 -9.68 -4.26
CA ASP A 220 19.63 -10.98 -3.64
C ASP A 220 18.75 -10.77 -2.40
N HIS A 221 17.44 -10.99 -2.55
CA HIS A 221 16.47 -10.72 -1.49
C HIS A 221 16.65 -11.58 -0.25
N HIS A 222 17.25 -12.78 -0.35
CA HIS A 222 17.60 -13.58 0.82
C HIS A 222 18.72 -12.90 1.63
N LYS A 223 19.80 -12.47 0.98
CA LYS A 223 20.87 -11.72 1.67
C LYS A 223 20.36 -10.43 2.29
N ILE A 224 19.49 -9.72 1.59
CA ILE A 224 18.89 -8.47 2.09
C ILE A 224 18.01 -8.74 3.32
N ALA A 225 17.14 -9.75 3.27
CA ALA A 225 16.27 -10.11 4.39
C ALA A 225 17.04 -10.45 5.67
N VAL A 226 18.18 -11.15 5.53
CA VAL A 226 19.03 -11.51 6.67
C VAL A 226 19.82 -10.30 7.19
N GLY A 227 20.47 -9.57 6.28
CA GLY A 227 21.52 -8.61 6.60
C GLY A 227 21.11 -7.13 6.65
N SER A 228 19.88 -6.78 6.26
CA SER A 228 19.45 -5.37 6.23
C SER A 228 19.56 -4.72 7.61
N PRO A 229 20.08 -3.48 7.69
CA PRO A 229 20.11 -2.70 8.93
C PRO A 229 18.73 -2.13 9.32
N PHE A 230 17.73 -2.30 8.47
CA PHE A 230 16.33 -1.98 8.74
C PHE A 230 15.49 -3.23 8.50
N LYS A 231 14.82 -3.73 9.54
CA LYS A 231 13.96 -4.93 9.46
C LYS A 231 12.78 -4.74 10.40
N VAL A 232 11.62 -4.42 9.85
CA VAL A 232 10.42 -4.15 10.63
C VAL A 232 9.31 -5.07 10.18
N ALA A 233 8.74 -5.84 11.10
CA ALA A 233 7.47 -6.52 10.86
C ALA A 233 6.38 -5.45 10.81
N ASP A 234 5.95 -5.12 9.59
CA ASP A 234 5.01 -4.04 9.33
C ASP A 234 3.58 -4.54 9.55
N VAL A 235 2.85 -3.86 10.43
CA VAL A 235 1.44 -4.16 10.67
C VAL A 235 0.60 -3.96 9.42
N GLY A 236 0.85 -2.93 8.62
CA GLY A 236 0.07 -2.63 7.42
C GLY A 236 0.19 -3.73 6.37
N MET A 237 1.41 -4.04 5.94
CA MET A 237 1.67 -5.11 4.98
C MET A 237 1.22 -6.47 5.49
N SER A 238 1.35 -6.78 6.79
CA SER A 238 0.89 -8.05 7.35
C SER A 238 -0.62 -8.21 7.23
N MET A 239 -1.39 -7.17 7.58
CA MET A 239 -2.85 -7.18 7.44
C MET A 239 -3.29 -7.27 5.98
N MET A 240 -2.64 -6.51 5.09
CA MET A 240 -2.92 -6.58 3.64
C MET A 240 -2.56 -7.95 3.05
N MET A 241 -1.47 -8.57 3.50
CA MET A 241 -1.05 -9.88 3.03
C MET A 241 -2.02 -10.99 3.48
N LEU A 242 -2.51 -10.96 4.72
CA LEU A 242 -3.51 -11.91 5.18
C LEU A 242 -4.81 -11.79 4.37
N ARG A 243 -5.29 -10.55 4.13
CA ARG A 243 -6.43 -10.31 3.24
C ARG A 243 -6.17 -10.84 1.83
N ALA A 244 -5.03 -10.49 1.24
CA ALA A 244 -4.65 -10.89 -0.11
C ALA A 244 -4.54 -12.42 -0.25
N ASN A 245 -4.00 -13.12 0.74
CA ASN A 245 -3.95 -14.58 0.77
C ASN A 245 -5.36 -15.18 0.76
N ARG A 246 -6.27 -14.67 1.60
CA ARG A 246 -7.66 -15.13 1.64
C ARG A 246 -8.39 -14.91 0.32
N ASP A 247 -8.20 -13.74 -0.29
CA ASP A 247 -8.80 -13.41 -1.59
C ASP A 247 -8.20 -14.25 -2.72
N LEU A 248 -6.89 -14.51 -2.72
CA LEU A 248 -6.24 -15.36 -3.70
C LEU A 248 -6.72 -16.81 -3.57
N ALA A 249 -6.86 -17.33 -2.35
CA ALA A 249 -7.42 -18.67 -2.12
C ALA A 249 -8.89 -18.74 -2.59
N ALA A 250 -9.70 -17.71 -2.33
CA ALA A 250 -11.07 -17.64 -2.82
C ALA A 250 -11.14 -17.61 -4.35
N LEU A 251 -10.28 -16.81 -5.00
CA LEU A 251 -10.17 -16.76 -6.46
C LEU A 251 -9.74 -18.11 -7.03
N GLY A 252 -8.70 -18.73 -6.46
CA GLY A 252 -8.21 -20.04 -6.88
C GLY A 252 -9.29 -21.11 -6.83
N ARG A 253 -10.11 -21.15 -5.77
CA ARG A 253 -11.25 -22.07 -5.66
C ARG A 253 -12.27 -21.86 -6.78
N MET A 254 -12.59 -20.61 -7.14
CA MET A 254 -13.51 -20.31 -8.24
C MET A 254 -12.95 -20.68 -9.62
N LEU A 255 -11.63 -20.61 -9.79
CA LEU A 255 -10.93 -21.00 -11.01
C LEU A 255 -10.57 -22.50 -11.06
N GLY A 256 -10.88 -23.27 -10.01
CA GLY A 256 -10.54 -24.70 -9.94
C GLY A 256 -9.04 -24.99 -9.75
N LYS A 257 -8.30 -24.06 -9.14
CA LYS A 257 -6.86 -24.17 -8.85
C LYS A 257 -6.59 -24.89 -7.53
N ASP A 258 -5.38 -25.42 -7.37
CA ASP A 258 -4.89 -25.88 -6.07
C ASP A 258 -4.57 -24.69 -5.16
N VAL A 259 -5.24 -24.64 -4.02
CA VAL A 259 -5.12 -23.55 -3.04
C VAL A 259 -4.43 -23.99 -1.74
N ALA A 260 -4.05 -25.27 -1.60
CA ALA A 260 -3.36 -25.76 -0.41
C ALA A 260 -2.09 -24.96 -0.05
N PRO A 261 -1.26 -24.51 -1.01
CA PRO A 261 -0.13 -23.65 -0.68
C PRO A 261 -0.52 -22.31 -0.05
N ILE A 262 -1.64 -21.72 -0.48
CA ILE A 262 -2.11 -20.41 0.03
C ILE A 262 -2.80 -20.61 1.39
N ASP A 263 -3.57 -21.69 1.55
CA ASP A 263 -4.21 -22.03 2.82
C ASP A 263 -3.15 -22.19 3.93
N GLY A 264 -2.00 -22.83 3.65
CA GLY A 264 -0.88 -22.89 4.60
C GLY A 264 -0.23 -21.54 4.93
N LEU A 265 -0.28 -20.55 4.01
CA LEU A 265 0.17 -19.19 4.29
C LEU A 265 -0.84 -18.42 5.16
N ILE A 266 -2.14 -18.69 4.99
CA ILE A 266 -3.21 -18.13 5.83
C ILE A 266 -3.06 -18.65 7.25
N GLU A 267 -2.94 -19.97 7.44
CA GLU A 267 -2.76 -20.61 8.76
C GLU A 267 -1.55 -20.03 9.50
N ARG A 268 -0.40 -19.94 8.81
CA ARG A 268 0.81 -19.34 9.41
C ARG A 268 0.58 -17.89 9.84
N ALA A 269 -0.09 -17.10 9.02
CA ALA A 269 -0.36 -15.71 9.33
C ALA A 269 -1.33 -15.58 10.52
N GLU A 270 -2.37 -16.41 10.60
CA GLU A 270 -3.31 -16.44 11.72
C GLU A 270 -2.61 -16.82 13.04
N ASP A 271 -1.71 -17.80 13.01
CA ASP A 271 -0.90 -18.19 14.18
C ASP A 271 0.07 -17.07 14.62
N GLY A 272 0.53 -16.27 13.66
CA GLY A 272 1.61 -15.30 13.84
C GLY A 272 1.20 -13.87 14.17
N ILE A 273 0.04 -13.44 13.65
CA ILE A 273 -0.33 -12.02 13.60
C ILE A 273 -0.50 -11.41 14.99
N ASP A 274 -0.86 -12.23 15.98
CA ASP A 274 -1.00 -11.85 17.38
C ASP A 274 0.30 -11.29 17.99
N TRP A 275 1.44 -11.64 17.40
CA TRP A 275 2.72 -11.05 17.79
C TRP A 275 2.73 -9.52 17.60
N LEU A 276 1.99 -8.97 16.64
CA LEU A 276 1.89 -7.52 16.40
C LEU A 276 0.96 -6.79 17.39
N TRP A 277 0.24 -7.52 18.25
CA TRP A 277 -0.54 -6.89 19.30
C TRP A 277 0.37 -6.25 20.36
N ASP A 278 0.12 -4.99 20.69
CA ASP A 278 0.75 -4.27 21.78
C ASP A 278 -0.27 -4.09 22.91
N ALA A 279 -0.06 -4.83 24.01
CA ALA A 279 -0.96 -4.81 25.15
C ALA A 279 -0.92 -3.48 25.93
N ASP A 280 0.18 -2.74 25.91
CA ASP A 280 0.27 -1.45 26.61
C ASP A 280 -0.48 -0.37 25.82
N ARG A 281 -0.45 -0.46 24.49
CA ARG A 281 -1.17 0.45 23.59
C ARG A 281 -2.61 0.02 23.29
N GLN A 282 -2.97 -1.22 23.61
CA GLN A 282 -4.27 -1.81 23.26
C GLN A 282 -4.55 -1.66 21.75
N SER A 283 -3.55 -1.95 20.92
CA SER A 283 -3.62 -1.78 19.46
C SER A 283 -2.65 -2.72 18.74
N TRP A 284 -2.81 -2.82 17.41
CA TRP A 284 -1.88 -3.49 16.52
C TRP A 284 -0.77 -2.54 16.10
N CYS A 285 0.48 -2.89 16.38
CA CYS A 285 1.65 -2.05 16.14
C CYS A 285 2.74 -2.82 15.37
N SER A 286 3.47 -2.13 14.49
CA SER A 286 4.65 -2.74 13.86
C SER A 286 5.73 -3.07 14.90
N ARG A 287 6.62 -4.00 14.58
CA ARG A 287 7.71 -4.40 15.49
C ARG A 287 9.06 -4.39 14.79
N ASP A 288 10.04 -3.78 15.43
CA ASP A 288 11.43 -3.85 15.01
C ASP A 288 11.97 -5.27 15.27
N LEU A 289 12.39 -5.97 14.22
CA LEU A 289 12.96 -7.32 14.36
C LEU A 289 14.36 -7.30 14.97
N ILE A 290 15.08 -6.18 14.91
CA ILE A 290 16.44 -6.08 15.47
C ILE A 290 16.38 -6.00 16.99
N THR A 291 15.45 -5.19 17.53
CA THR A 291 15.31 -4.99 18.98
C THR A 291 14.17 -5.78 19.63
N GLY A 292 13.25 -6.32 18.83
CA GLY A 292 12.01 -6.98 19.28
C GLY A 292 10.94 -6.02 19.81
N LYS A 293 11.21 -4.71 19.80
CA LYS A 293 10.34 -3.69 20.38
C LYS A 293 9.16 -3.38 19.47
N SER A 294 8.00 -3.19 20.09
CA SER A 294 6.85 -2.56 19.44
C SER A 294 7.14 -1.11 19.10
N SER A 295 6.61 -0.66 17.96
CA SER A 295 6.63 0.74 17.57
C SER A 295 5.83 1.60 18.57
N GLY A 296 4.80 1.01 19.18
CA GLY A 296 3.95 1.68 20.17
C GLY A 296 3.09 2.81 19.59
N PHE A 297 2.98 2.90 18.25
CA PHE A 297 2.16 3.90 17.57
C PHE A 297 0.80 3.32 17.17
N VAL A 298 -0.25 4.10 17.39
CA VAL A 298 -1.56 3.85 16.78
C VAL A 298 -1.61 4.61 15.45
N THR A 299 -1.65 3.88 14.35
CA THR A 299 -1.68 4.43 13.00
C THR A 299 -2.92 3.95 12.26
N SER A 300 -3.22 4.51 11.10
CA SER A 300 -4.31 3.98 10.25
C SER A 300 -4.12 2.50 9.90
N ALA A 301 -2.88 2.00 9.88
CA ALA A 301 -2.57 0.60 9.64
C ALA A 301 -3.08 -0.33 10.76
N SER A 302 -3.21 0.15 12.00
CA SER A 302 -3.77 -0.63 13.12
C SER A 302 -5.23 -1.06 12.87
N PHE A 303 -5.98 -0.25 12.12
CA PHE A 303 -7.39 -0.50 11.78
C PHE A 303 -7.56 -1.45 10.59
N LEU A 304 -6.47 -1.81 9.90
CA LEU A 304 -6.51 -2.81 8.83
C LEU A 304 -6.69 -4.24 9.35
N SER A 305 -6.67 -4.46 10.67
CA SER A 305 -7.09 -5.72 11.29
C SER A 305 -8.50 -6.14 10.87
N PHE A 306 -9.43 -5.19 10.76
CA PHE A 306 -10.77 -5.45 10.24
C PHE A 306 -10.75 -5.91 8.78
N TYR A 307 -9.92 -5.25 7.95
CA TYR A 307 -9.72 -5.55 6.53
C TYR A 307 -9.06 -6.91 6.28
N ALA A 308 -8.11 -7.28 7.14
CA ALA A 308 -7.50 -8.60 7.18
C ALA A 308 -8.51 -9.70 7.52
N GLY A 309 -9.66 -9.34 8.11
CA GLY A 309 -10.67 -10.28 8.58
C GLY A 309 -10.31 -10.94 9.91
N ILE A 310 -9.49 -10.28 10.73
CA ILE A 310 -9.23 -10.71 12.11
C ILE A 310 -10.47 -10.38 12.94
N ARG A 311 -10.89 -11.30 13.80
CA ARG A 311 -12.07 -11.15 14.65
C ARG A 311 -11.71 -11.61 16.05
N ASP A 312 -11.49 -10.65 16.94
CA ASP A 312 -11.25 -10.88 18.36
C ASP A 312 -12.01 -9.80 19.12
N ALA A 313 -13.09 -10.18 19.80
CA ALA A 313 -14.02 -9.23 20.40
C ALA A 313 -13.35 -8.25 21.38
N ALA A 314 -12.31 -8.67 22.10
CA ALA A 314 -11.61 -7.80 23.05
C ALA A 314 -10.68 -6.81 22.33
N LYS A 315 -9.92 -7.29 21.33
CA LYS A 315 -9.01 -6.44 20.55
C LYS A 315 -9.79 -5.51 19.62
N ASP A 316 -10.88 -5.98 19.02
CA ASP A 316 -11.78 -5.18 18.19
C ASP A 316 -12.39 -4.04 19.02
N ALA A 317 -12.86 -4.32 20.25
CA ALA A 317 -13.36 -3.29 21.15
C ALA A 317 -12.28 -2.25 21.52
N ALA A 318 -11.05 -2.68 21.76
CA ALA A 318 -9.93 -1.79 22.03
C ALA A 318 -9.56 -0.90 20.83
N VAL A 319 -9.51 -1.46 19.62
CA VAL A 319 -9.26 -0.70 18.38
C VAL A 319 -10.42 0.28 18.10
N LEU A 320 -11.68 -0.11 18.33
CA LEU A 320 -12.83 0.79 18.20
C LEU A 320 -12.81 1.91 19.24
N ALA A 321 -12.33 1.67 20.46
CA ALA A 321 -12.15 2.74 21.44
C ALA A 321 -11.15 3.80 20.95
N HIS A 322 -10.07 3.39 20.26
CA HIS A 322 -9.18 4.33 19.56
C HIS A 322 -9.88 5.05 18.43
N PHE A 323 -10.69 4.35 17.61
CA PHE A 323 -11.50 4.98 16.55
C PHE A 323 -12.36 6.13 17.09
N ASP A 324 -13.13 5.87 18.14
CA ASP A 324 -14.04 6.84 18.74
C ASP A 324 -13.29 8.03 19.35
N ARG A 325 -12.18 7.77 20.06
CA ARG A 325 -11.32 8.82 20.60
C ARG A 325 -10.75 9.72 19.50
N ILE A 326 -10.18 9.14 18.45
CA ILE A 326 -9.63 9.87 17.31
C ILE A 326 -10.73 10.73 16.66
N GLY A 327 -11.92 10.17 16.44
CA GLY A 327 -13.06 10.87 15.86
C GLY A 327 -13.59 12.04 16.69
N ASN A 328 -13.25 12.13 17.98
CA ASN A 328 -13.54 13.29 18.82
C ASN A 328 -12.51 14.43 18.70
N VAL A 329 -11.34 14.15 18.13
CA VAL A 329 -10.24 15.13 17.96
C VAL A 329 -10.18 15.67 16.53
N VAL A 330 -10.43 14.82 15.52
CA VAL A 330 -10.36 15.21 14.11
C VAL A 330 -11.74 15.29 13.47
N LYS A 331 -11.82 16.07 12.38
CA LYS A 331 -13.05 16.22 11.60
C LYS A 331 -13.23 15.07 10.60
N HIS A 332 -12.13 14.62 10.00
CA HIS A 332 -12.13 13.61 8.94
C HIS A 332 -11.31 12.38 9.34
N MET A 333 -11.96 11.23 9.39
CA MET A 333 -11.34 9.92 9.62
C MET A 333 -10.72 9.37 8.33
N MET A 334 -9.73 8.48 8.36
CA MET A 334 -8.87 8.09 9.47
C MET A 334 -7.47 8.70 9.25
N PRO A 335 -6.94 9.53 10.17
CA PRO A 335 -5.59 10.06 10.04
C PRO A 335 -4.54 8.94 10.03
N SER A 336 -3.44 9.14 9.29
CA SER A 336 -2.34 8.17 9.23
C SER A 336 -1.60 7.98 10.56
N LEU A 337 -1.69 8.95 11.47
CA LEU A 337 -1.16 8.90 12.82
C LEU A 337 -2.21 9.45 13.79
N ASP A 338 -2.29 8.87 14.98
CA ASP A 338 -3.10 9.37 16.09
C ASP A 338 -2.89 10.88 16.32
N PRO A 339 -3.96 11.71 16.30
CA PRO A 339 -3.87 13.16 16.49
C PRO A 339 -3.43 13.58 17.90
N GLU A 340 -3.46 12.68 18.89
CA GLU A 340 -2.91 12.95 20.22
C GLU A 340 -1.42 12.57 20.34
N ASP A 341 -0.83 11.93 19.33
CA ASP A 341 0.61 11.68 19.30
C ASP A 341 1.38 13.01 19.14
N PRO A 342 2.43 13.28 19.93
CA PRO A 342 3.22 14.51 19.82
C PRO A 342 3.87 14.73 18.44
N GLY A 343 4.07 13.66 17.66
CA GLY A 343 4.63 13.69 16.30
C GLY A 343 3.59 13.97 15.21
N PHE A 344 2.31 14.10 15.55
CA PHE A 344 1.22 14.38 14.60
C PHE A 344 1.42 15.70 13.85
N GLN A 345 1.30 15.63 12.53
CA GLN A 345 1.47 16.74 11.60
C GLN A 345 0.42 16.66 10.51
N MET A 346 -0.60 17.52 10.59
CA MET A 346 -1.82 17.43 9.76
C MET A 346 -1.60 17.44 8.24
N VAL A 347 -0.45 17.93 7.73
CA VAL A 347 -0.13 17.99 6.29
C VAL A 347 1.15 17.23 5.90
N ARG A 348 1.86 16.59 6.84
CA ARG A 348 3.14 15.93 6.52
C ARG A 348 2.94 14.43 6.24
N TYR A 349 2.68 14.11 4.98
CA TYR A 349 2.78 12.76 4.41
C TYR A 349 2.13 11.64 5.28
N TRP A 350 2.88 10.69 5.84
CA TRP A 350 2.35 9.60 6.69
C TRP A 350 2.41 9.89 8.19
N ARG A 351 2.45 11.16 8.59
CA ARG A 351 2.47 11.61 10.00
C ARG A 351 1.18 12.30 10.45
N GLY A 352 0.05 12.06 9.79
CA GLY A 352 -1.21 12.70 10.13
C GLY A 352 -2.26 12.74 9.02
N PRO A 353 -1.90 13.08 7.77
CA PRO A 353 -2.85 13.12 6.65
C PRO A 353 -3.65 11.83 6.49
N VAL A 354 -4.86 11.96 5.95
CA VAL A 354 -5.77 10.89 5.55
C VAL A 354 -5.46 10.45 4.12
N TRP A 355 -5.44 9.15 3.89
CA TRP A 355 -5.09 8.53 2.62
C TRP A 355 -6.27 7.71 2.09
N ALA A 356 -6.79 8.07 0.91
CA ALA A 356 -8.04 7.50 0.37
C ALA A 356 -8.00 5.97 0.23
N VAL A 357 -6.86 5.42 -0.23
CA VAL A 357 -6.66 3.98 -0.40
C VAL A 357 -6.70 3.23 0.94
N VAL A 358 -6.13 3.80 2.00
CA VAL A 358 -6.16 3.19 3.34
C VAL A 358 -7.55 3.29 3.94
N ASN A 359 -8.21 4.43 3.80
CA ASN A 359 -9.60 4.59 4.22
C ASN A 359 -10.56 3.63 3.52
N MET A 360 -10.34 3.35 2.23
CA MET A 360 -11.14 2.37 1.48
C MET A 360 -11.00 0.97 2.08
N MET A 361 -9.78 0.53 2.36
CA MET A 361 -9.52 -0.75 3.02
C MET A 361 -10.13 -0.82 4.43
N ILE A 362 -9.93 0.22 5.26
CA ILE A 362 -10.53 0.29 6.61
C ILE A 362 -12.06 0.23 6.53
N GLY A 363 -12.67 1.05 5.67
CA GLY A 363 -14.11 1.14 5.53
C GLY A 363 -14.74 -0.18 5.07
N ILE A 364 -14.12 -0.85 4.08
CA ILE A 364 -14.53 -2.19 3.65
C ILE A 364 -14.42 -3.18 4.79
N GLY A 365 -13.27 -3.24 5.45
CA GLY A 365 -13.03 -4.18 6.55
C GLY A 365 -14.01 -4.00 7.71
N MET A 366 -14.30 -2.75 8.08
CA MET A 366 -15.25 -2.43 9.15
C MET A 366 -16.69 -2.83 8.77
N ALA A 367 -17.11 -2.60 7.53
CA ALA A 367 -18.42 -3.05 7.07
C ALA A 367 -18.52 -4.59 7.08
N GLU A 368 -17.49 -5.28 6.59
CA GLU A 368 -17.38 -6.75 6.65
C GLU A 368 -17.31 -7.29 8.09
N ALA A 369 -16.94 -6.47 9.07
CA ALA A 369 -16.94 -6.80 10.50
C ALA A 369 -18.28 -6.48 11.21
N GLY A 370 -19.24 -5.85 10.51
CA GLY A 370 -20.51 -5.42 11.09
C GLY A 370 -20.44 -4.09 11.84
N HIS A 371 -19.38 -3.30 11.66
CA HIS A 371 -19.21 -1.96 12.22
C HIS A 371 -19.69 -0.88 11.23
N ASP A 372 -20.94 -1.01 10.78
CA ASP A 372 -21.51 -0.22 9.67
C ASP A 372 -21.46 1.29 9.93
N GLY A 373 -21.65 1.73 11.18
CA GLY A 373 -21.60 3.15 11.55
C GLY A 373 -20.21 3.74 11.36
N GLN A 374 -19.18 3.05 11.84
CA GLN A 374 -17.78 3.45 11.70
C GLN A 374 -17.33 3.37 10.23
N ALA A 375 -17.69 2.29 9.54
CA ALA A 375 -17.42 2.12 8.11
C ALA A 375 -18.02 3.27 7.29
N LYS A 376 -19.29 3.61 7.55
CA LYS A 376 -19.97 4.73 6.91
C LYS A 376 -19.27 6.06 7.22
N ARG A 377 -18.84 6.28 8.47
CA ARG A 377 -18.11 7.50 8.85
C ARG A 377 -16.82 7.67 8.05
N VAL A 378 -15.99 6.63 7.94
CA VAL A 378 -14.74 6.68 7.15
C VAL A 378 -15.03 6.97 5.68
N LYS A 379 -16.05 6.33 5.11
CA LYS A 379 -16.47 6.55 3.71
C LYS A 379 -16.96 7.99 3.48
N ASP A 380 -17.89 8.47 4.32
CA ASP A 380 -18.49 9.80 4.21
C ASP A 380 -17.46 10.92 4.39
N ASP A 381 -16.53 10.76 5.34
CA ASP A 381 -15.45 11.73 5.55
C ASP A 381 -14.52 11.80 4.34
N THR A 382 -14.14 10.65 3.78
CA THR A 382 -13.35 10.56 2.54
C THR A 382 -14.07 11.26 1.38
N ARG A 383 -15.37 10.95 1.21
CA ARG A 383 -16.23 11.58 0.20
C ARG A 383 -16.30 13.10 0.40
N THR A 384 -16.36 13.56 1.64
CA THR A 384 -16.45 14.99 1.98
C THR A 384 -15.17 15.73 1.58
N MET A 385 -14.00 15.17 1.88
CA MET A 385 -12.72 15.77 1.49
C MET A 385 -12.57 15.85 -0.03
N MET A 386 -12.85 14.76 -0.75
CA MET A 386 -12.81 14.74 -2.23
C MET A 386 -13.79 15.74 -2.86
N ASN A 387 -14.99 15.90 -2.28
CA ASN A 387 -15.94 16.92 -2.74
C ASN A 387 -15.45 18.35 -2.56
N GLN A 388 -14.70 18.61 -1.48
CA GLN A 388 -14.23 19.94 -1.13
C GLN A 388 -13.00 20.35 -1.94
N THR A 389 -12.05 19.43 -2.13
CA THR A 389 -10.71 19.76 -2.62
C THR A 389 -10.30 18.98 -3.86
N GLY A 390 -11.12 18.07 -4.41
CA GLY A 390 -10.74 17.28 -5.59
C GLY A 390 -9.83 16.11 -5.23
N PHE A 391 -9.01 15.63 -6.17
CA PHE A 391 -8.25 14.37 -6.05
C PHE A 391 -6.79 14.61 -5.68
N PHE A 392 -6.50 14.80 -4.39
CA PHE A 392 -5.13 14.93 -3.88
C PHE A 392 -4.56 13.59 -3.41
N GLU A 393 -3.24 13.50 -3.32
CA GLU A 393 -2.51 12.35 -2.78
C GLU A 393 -2.98 12.00 -1.35
N ALA A 394 -3.09 13.03 -0.49
CA ALA A 394 -3.60 12.92 0.87
C ALA A 394 -4.37 14.17 1.30
N TYR A 395 -5.03 14.12 2.47
CA TYR A 395 -5.85 15.21 2.99
C TYR A 395 -5.59 15.48 4.46
N SER A 396 -5.69 16.72 4.88
CA SER A 396 -5.63 17.08 6.30
C SER A 396 -6.88 16.57 7.04
N PRO A 397 -6.73 15.79 8.14
CA PRO A 397 -7.87 15.29 8.91
C PRO A 397 -8.61 16.39 9.70
N VAL A 398 -8.02 17.59 9.80
CA VAL A 398 -8.56 18.71 10.59
C VAL A 398 -9.51 19.57 9.75
N ASP A 399 -9.09 19.95 8.55
CA ASP A 399 -9.80 20.92 7.71
C ASP A 399 -10.14 20.40 6.30
N GLY A 400 -9.66 19.21 5.92
CA GLY A 400 -9.92 18.62 4.60
C GLY A 400 -9.05 19.18 3.47
N ALA A 401 -8.06 20.03 3.77
CA ALA A 401 -7.15 20.57 2.78
C ALA A 401 -6.34 19.46 2.09
N GLY A 402 -6.20 19.53 0.77
CA GLY A 402 -5.36 18.62 -0.01
C GLY A 402 -3.87 18.78 0.32
N SER A 403 -3.13 17.67 0.30
CA SER A 403 -1.69 17.59 0.54
C SER A 403 -1.05 16.65 -0.48
N GLY A 404 0.19 16.94 -0.86
CA GLY A 404 0.91 16.19 -1.90
C GLY A 404 0.48 16.59 -3.31
N GLY A 405 0.57 15.65 -4.26
CA GLY A 405 0.17 15.90 -5.65
C GLY A 405 -1.34 16.04 -5.81
N ASP A 406 -1.78 16.97 -6.66
CA ASP A 406 -3.15 17.04 -7.20
C ASP A 406 -3.35 16.01 -8.32
N ASP A 407 -4.56 15.93 -8.90
CA ASP A 407 -4.91 14.99 -9.98
C ASP A 407 -4.38 13.56 -9.75
N PHE A 408 -4.53 13.07 -8.51
CA PHE A 408 -3.91 11.83 -8.07
C PHE A 408 -4.74 10.60 -8.48
N SER A 409 -4.10 9.64 -9.16
CA SER A 409 -4.78 8.55 -9.84
C SER A 409 -5.52 7.62 -8.90
N TRP A 410 -4.91 7.17 -7.79
CA TRP A 410 -5.66 6.32 -6.84
C TRP A 410 -6.84 7.07 -6.24
N THR A 411 -6.80 8.40 -6.14
CA THR A 411 -7.81 9.17 -5.39
C THR A 411 -9.04 9.31 -6.26
N ALA A 412 -8.82 9.62 -7.54
CA ALA A 412 -9.84 9.49 -8.58
C ALA A 412 -10.41 8.07 -8.65
N ALA A 413 -9.57 7.02 -8.56
CA ALA A 413 -10.03 5.64 -8.57
C ALA A 413 -10.89 5.29 -7.35
N MET A 414 -10.49 5.69 -6.14
CA MET A 414 -11.25 5.47 -4.91
C MET A 414 -12.57 6.24 -4.90
N TRP A 415 -12.62 7.42 -5.52
CA TRP A 415 -13.88 8.11 -5.76
C TRP A 415 -14.83 7.27 -6.62
N LEU A 416 -14.35 6.81 -7.79
CA LEU A 416 -15.16 6.05 -8.75
C LEU A 416 -15.60 4.69 -8.21
N ALA A 417 -14.73 3.97 -7.52
CA ALA A 417 -14.97 2.59 -7.09
C ALA A 417 -15.58 2.46 -5.69
N TRP A 418 -15.55 3.51 -4.87
CA TRP A 418 -15.94 3.41 -3.46
C TRP A 418 -16.59 4.67 -2.88
N ALA A 419 -15.83 5.75 -2.67
CA ALA A 419 -16.27 6.91 -1.89
C ALA A 419 -17.39 7.73 -2.59
N GLY A 420 -17.44 7.73 -3.92
CA GLY A 420 -18.44 8.46 -4.72
C GLY A 420 -19.82 7.81 -4.73
N HIS A 421 -19.96 6.56 -4.29
CA HIS A 421 -21.25 5.87 -4.24
C HIS A 421 -22.09 6.36 -3.06
N GLU A 422 -23.37 6.67 -3.33
CA GLU A 422 -24.31 7.17 -2.30
C GLU A 422 -24.85 6.10 -1.35
N ARG A 423 -24.47 4.85 -1.54
CA ARG A 423 -24.95 3.69 -0.78
C ARG A 423 -23.83 3.06 0.01
#